data_AF-A0A966UNF2-F1
#
_entry.id   AF-A0A966UNF2-F1
#
_cell.length_a   1.000
_cell.length_b   1.000
_cell.length_c   1.000
_cell.angle_alpha   90.00
_cell.angle_beta   90.00
_cell.angle_gamma   90.00
#
_symmetry.space_group_name_H-M   'P 1'
#
loop_
_entity.id
_entity.type
_entity.pdbx_description
1 polymer ?
#
loop_
_entity_poly.entity_id
_entity_poly.type
_entity_poly.pdbx_seq_one_letter_code
_entity_poly.pdbx_strand_id
1 'polypeptide(L)'
;MAINKRPSDEFIALLRKSGDADINVASAAQREFAKALELPLRKGVLVGNILGNIFETINVEPGSTTEYPLDLISPGLEGEHVAYTNPGHGRIPERSVEGDYVMIPTYSITSSVDYLLRYAREARWDIVGRAMQVMEAGFTKKMNDDGWHTILAAGTDRNILVYDADATAGIFSKRLVSLMQTVMRRNSGGNSASVGRGKLTDLYVSPEALEDVRNWGLDQVDEVTRREIYTAAPGDAVITRIFGVNLHDLDELGESQEYQNFFVNDLSGNVQGSDLELVVGLDQSTSDSFVMPVKEQLQVFEDPTLHRQQRAGYYGFAELGFGVLDNRRVILGSF
;
A
#
# COMPACT_ATOMS: atom_id res chain seq x y z
N MET A 1 9.86 -9.02 -18.97
CA MET A 1 10.22 -9.26 -20.40
C MET A 1 9.11 -10.08 -21.05
N ALA A 2 8.62 -9.77 -22.26
CA ALA A 2 7.52 -10.53 -22.86
C ALA A 2 7.97 -11.97 -23.17
N ILE A 3 7.19 -12.97 -22.71
CA ILE A 3 7.44 -14.42 -22.83
C ILE A 3 7.61 -14.90 -24.29
N ASN A 4 7.34 -14.04 -25.28
CA ASN A 4 7.44 -14.33 -26.71
C ASN A 4 8.64 -13.66 -27.43
N LYS A 5 9.53 -12.93 -26.72
CA LYS A 5 10.74 -12.37 -27.33
C LYS A 5 11.98 -13.08 -26.78
N ARG A 6 12.74 -13.71 -27.69
CA ARG A 6 14.03 -14.33 -27.39
C ARG A 6 14.93 -13.31 -26.65
N PRO A 7 15.48 -13.66 -25.47
CA PRO A 7 16.42 -12.81 -24.74
C PRO A 7 17.70 -12.54 -25.55
N SER A 8 18.52 -11.58 -25.11
CA SER A 8 19.83 -11.35 -25.71
C SER A 8 20.68 -12.64 -25.67
N ASP A 9 21.53 -12.84 -26.68
CA ASP A 9 22.37 -14.04 -26.74
C ASP A 9 23.35 -14.11 -25.55
N GLU A 10 23.72 -12.96 -24.97
CA GLU A 10 24.48 -12.87 -23.72
C GLU A 10 23.71 -13.47 -22.52
N PHE A 11 22.41 -13.20 -22.40
CA PHE A 11 21.57 -13.74 -21.34
C PHE A 11 21.39 -15.26 -21.48
N ILE A 12 21.24 -15.75 -22.72
CA ILE A 12 21.15 -17.19 -22.99
C ILE A 12 22.47 -17.89 -22.68
N ALA A 13 23.60 -17.25 -22.99
CA ALA A 13 24.93 -17.77 -22.65
C ALA A 13 25.15 -17.80 -21.13
N LEU A 14 24.72 -16.77 -20.40
CA LEU A 14 24.77 -16.70 -18.94
C LEU A 14 23.90 -17.80 -18.30
N LEU A 15 22.69 -18.00 -18.81
CA LEU A 15 21.78 -19.06 -18.34
C LEU A 15 22.35 -20.47 -18.57
N ARG A 16 23.05 -20.69 -19.69
CA ARG A 16 23.72 -21.98 -19.93
C ARG A 16 24.89 -22.19 -18.97
N LYS A 17 25.68 -21.14 -18.70
CA LYS A 17 26.79 -21.16 -17.75
C LYS A 17 26.32 -21.41 -16.31
N SER A 18 25.12 -20.96 -15.94
CA SER A 18 24.56 -21.20 -14.60
C SER A 18 24.19 -22.67 -14.35
N GLY A 19 24.11 -23.50 -15.40
CA GLY A 19 23.89 -24.95 -15.35
C GLY A 19 25.13 -25.81 -15.61
N ASP A 20 26.32 -25.21 -15.68
CA ASP A 20 27.59 -25.89 -16.01
C ASP A 20 27.97 -26.96 -14.96
N ALA A 21 28.88 -27.86 -15.34
CA ALA A 21 29.42 -28.88 -14.45
C ALA A 21 30.51 -28.31 -13.52
N ASP A 22 31.20 -27.24 -13.92
CA ASP A 22 32.15 -26.53 -13.05
C ASP A 22 31.40 -25.59 -12.09
N ILE A 23 31.55 -25.85 -10.79
CA ILE A 23 30.87 -25.10 -9.73
C ILE A 23 31.31 -23.63 -9.64
N ASN A 24 32.56 -23.32 -10.01
CA ASN A 24 33.06 -21.95 -9.95
C ASN A 24 32.45 -21.10 -11.08
N VAL A 25 32.25 -21.70 -12.25
CA VAL A 25 31.61 -21.06 -13.41
C VAL A 25 30.11 -20.94 -13.17
N ALA A 26 29.48 -21.99 -12.63
CA ALA A 26 28.05 -22.00 -12.34
C ALA A 26 27.66 -20.98 -11.25
N SER A 27 28.40 -20.92 -10.14
CA SER A 27 28.14 -19.95 -9.06
C SER A 27 28.39 -18.51 -9.49
N ALA A 28 29.46 -18.21 -10.23
CA ALA A 28 29.67 -16.85 -10.73
C ALA A 28 28.52 -16.39 -11.65
N ALA A 29 28.05 -17.27 -12.53
CA ALA A 29 26.92 -16.97 -13.43
C ALA A 29 25.58 -16.86 -12.68
N GLN A 30 25.35 -17.69 -11.66
CA GLN A 30 24.16 -17.62 -10.80
C GLN A 30 24.13 -16.32 -9.98
N ARG A 31 25.26 -15.86 -9.48
CA ARG A 31 25.37 -14.59 -8.73
C ARG A 31 25.10 -13.37 -9.61
N GLU A 32 25.67 -13.34 -10.81
CA GLU A 32 25.36 -12.29 -11.79
C GLU A 32 23.88 -12.31 -12.17
N PHE A 33 23.30 -13.50 -12.29
CA PHE A 33 21.87 -13.67 -12.53
C PHE A 33 21.03 -13.14 -11.35
N ALA A 34 21.38 -13.48 -10.11
CA ALA A 34 20.70 -13.04 -8.89
C ALA A 34 20.70 -11.51 -8.76
N LYS A 35 21.83 -10.86 -9.02
CA LYS A 35 21.94 -9.39 -8.99
C LYS A 35 21.07 -8.71 -10.05
N ALA A 36 20.87 -9.36 -11.19
CA ALA A 36 19.95 -8.86 -12.21
C ALA A 36 18.47 -8.94 -11.79
N LEU A 37 18.13 -9.78 -10.80
CA LEU A 37 16.78 -9.94 -10.25
C LEU A 37 16.43 -8.87 -9.21
N GLU A 38 17.42 -8.28 -8.55
CA GLU A 38 17.20 -7.16 -7.62
C GLU A 38 16.61 -5.95 -8.34
N LEU A 39 16.86 -5.82 -9.65
CA LEU A 39 16.25 -4.81 -10.50
C LEU A 39 14.86 -5.28 -10.98
N PRO A 40 13.81 -4.45 -10.84
CA PRO A 40 12.45 -4.87 -11.15
C PRO A 40 12.30 -5.31 -12.61
N LEU A 41 12.02 -6.60 -12.82
CA LEU A 41 11.80 -7.20 -14.12
C LEU A 41 10.39 -6.85 -14.59
N ARG A 42 10.18 -5.64 -15.10
CA ARG A 42 8.86 -5.23 -15.60
C ARG A 42 8.26 -6.28 -16.55
N LYS A 43 7.05 -6.69 -16.18
CA LYS A 43 6.06 -7.55 -16.87
C LYS A 43 6.01 -9.00 -16.38
N GLY A 44 5.15 -9.23 -15.39
CA GLY A 44 4.41 -10.46 -15.12
C GLY A 44 2.98 -10.09 -14.70
N VAL A 45 1.97 -10.86 -15.12
CA VAL A 45 0.58 -10.75 -14.65
C VAL A 45 0.47 -11.61 -13.39
N LEU A 46 1.16 -11.23 -12.33
CA LEU A 46 1.12 -11.99 -11.08
C LEU A 46 0.54 -11.10 -9.98
N VAL A 47 1.35 -10.24 -9.38
CA VAL A 47 0.88 -9.25 -8.40
C VAL A 47 1.65 -7.97 -8.62
N GLY A 48 0.93 -6.85 -8.80
CA GLY A 48 1.52 -5.52 -8.91
C GLY A 48 1.60 -4.83 -7.54
N ASN A 49 2.40 -3.78 -7.42
CA ASN A 49 2.41 -2.98 -6.20
C ASN A 49 1.16 -2.08 -6.17
N ILE A 50 0.34 -2.23 -5.13
CA ILE A 50 -0.89 -1.45 -4.90
C ILE A 50 -0.77 -0.47 -3.73
N LEU A 51 0.42 -0.37 -3.10
CA LEU A 51 0.72 0.68 -2.13
C LEU A 51 1.00 2.03 -2.80
N GLY A 52 1.26 2.04 -4.11
CA GLY A 52 1.45 3.27 -4.90
C GLY A 52 2.45 4.24 -4.27
N ASN A 53 1.99 5.47 -4.01
CA ASN A 53 2.72 6.52 -3.29
C ASN A 53 2.13 6.78 -1.88
N ILE A 54 1.36 5.84 -1.32
CA ILE A 54 0.71 6.04 -0.02
C ILE A 54 1.77 6.19 1.07
N PHE A 55 2.76 5.29 1.11
CA PHE A 55 3.81 5.28 2.13
C PHE A 55 5.07 5.99 1.65
N GLU A 56 5.63 6.85 2.51
CA GLU A 56 6.96 7.41 2.34
C GLU A 56 8.02 6.37 2.72
N THR A 57 8.96 6.08 1.82
CA THR A 57 10.06 5.14 2.08
C THR A 57 11.21 5.85 2.79
N ILE A 58 11.55 5.36 3.98
CA ILE A 58 12.61 5.94 4.82
C ILE A 58 13.70 4.90 4.96
N ASN A 59 14.85 5.14 4.32
CA ASN A 59 16.00 4.24 4.45
C ASN A 59 16.67 4.48 5.81
N VAL A 60 16.71 3.43 6.63
CA VAL A 60 17.28 3.46 7.97
C VAL A 60 18.64 2.78 7.94
N GLU A 61 19.66 3.47 8.47
CA GLU A 61 21.00 2.90 8.51
C GLU A 61 21.10 1.71 9.47
N PRO A 62 21.93 0.70 9.18
CA PRO A 62 22.15 -0.43 10.06
C PRO A 62 22.61 0.02 11.46
N GLY A 63 21.86 -0.37 12.49
CA GLY A 63 22.12 0.00 13.89
C GLY A 63 21.41 1.26 14.37
N SER A 64 20.72 2.00 13.49
CA SER A 64 19.82 3.08 13.88
C SER A 64 18.48 2.52 14.38
N THR A 65 17.88 3.21 15.33
CA THR A 65 16.50 2.94 15.76
C THR A 65 15.52 3.57 14.78
N THR A 66 14.34 2.96 14.65
CA THR A 66 13.21 3.42 13.84
C THR A 66 12.25 4.24 14.69
N GLU A 67 12.79 5.25 15.38
CA GLU A 67 12.05 6.15 16.25
C GLU A 67 11.62 7.39 15.46
N TYR A 68 10.32 7.66 15.45
CA TYR A 68 9.72 8.81 14.80
C TYR A 68 9.14 9.73 15.87
N PRO A 69 9.59 11.00 15.96
CA PRO A 69 9.05 11.93 16.92
C PRO A 69 7.58 12.22 16.57
N LEU A 70 6.72 12.12 17.57
CA LEU A 70 5.35 12.60 17.47
C LEU A 70 5.33 14.13 17.63
N ASP A 71 4.23 14.76 17.20
CA ASP A 71 4.03 16.18 17.46
C ASP A 71 4.03 16.43 18.97
N LEU A 72 4.60 17.57 19.35
CA LEU A 72 4.79 18.02 20.72
C LEU A 72 3.45 18.25 21.43
N ILE A 73 2.39 18.54 20.68
CA ILE A 73 1.04 18.71 21.19
C ILE A 73 0.23 17.48 20.79
N SER A 74 -0.23 16.71 21.77
CA SER A 74 -1.09 15.57 21.48
C SER A 74 -2.39 16.06 20.81
N PRO A 75 -2.84 15.38 19.74
CA PRO A 75 -4.13 15.64 19.12
C PRO A 75 -5.27 15.74 20.14
N GLY A 76 -6.02 16.84 20.11
CA GLY A 76 -7.14 17.09 21.05
C GLY A 76 -6.77 17.92 22.29
N LEU A 77 -5.49 18.01 22.66
CA LEU A 77 -5.00 18.91 23.72
C LEU A 77 -4.60 20.31 23.20
N GLU A 78 -4.78 20.56 21.90
CA GLU A 78 -4.55 21.88 21.27
C GLU A 78 -5.31 23.01 21.99
N GLY A 79 -6.47 22.71 22.56
CA GLY A 79 -7.28 23.66 23.34
C GLY A 79 -6.73 23.97 24.74
N GLU A 80 -5.79 23.19 25.25
CA GLU A 80 -5.18 23.42 26.57
C GLU A 80 -4.02 24.43 26.50
N HIS A 81 -3.36 24.52 25.34
CA HIS A 81 -2.32 25.52 25.05
C HIS A 81 -2.92 26.86 24.57
N VAL A 82 -3.87 27.40 25.32
CA VAL A 82 -4.54 28.68 24.98
C VAL A 82 -4.04 29.83 25.84
N ALA A 83 -3.78 30.97 25.21
CA ALA A 83 -3.46 32.21 25.91
C ALA A 83 -4.65 32.68 26.74
N TYR A 84 -4.42 33.04 28.00
CA TYR A 84 -5.43 33.61 28.87
C TYR A 84 -5.07 35.05 29.22
N THR A 85 -6.06 35.86 29.59
CA THR A 85 -5.83 37.24 30.01
C THR A 85 -5.22 37.27 31.41
N ASN A 86 -4.00 37.82 31.55
CA ASN A 86 -3.38 38.08 32.85
C ASN A 86 -3.70 39.53 33.31
N PRO A 87 -4.45 39.74 34.41
CA PRO A 87 -4.77 41.08 34.92
C PRO A 87 -3.59 41.81 35.58
N GLY A 88 -2.36 41.29 35.47
CA GLY A 88 -1.13 41.93 35.95
C GLY A 88 -0.73 41.56 37.37
N HIS A 89 -1.40 40.58 37.97
CA HIS A 89 -1.10 40.06 39.30
C HIS A 89 -0.77 38.57 39.22
N GLY A 90 0.37 38.17 39.79
CA GLY A 90 0.86 36.79 39.78
C GLY A 90 1.82 36.46 38.63
N ARG A 91 2.53 35.33 38.76
CA ARG A 91 3.42 34.79 37.71
C ARG A 91 2.58 34.03 36.69
N ILE A 92 2.88 34.22 35.41
CA ILE A 92 2.32 33.41 34.32
C ILE A 92 2.82 31.97 34.53
N PRO A 93 1.95 30.95 34.69
CA PRO A 93 2.37 29.57 34.80
C PRO A 93 3.13 29.13 33.54
N GLU A 94 4.23 28.42 33.75
CA GLU A 94 4.98 27.79 32.68
C GLU A 94 4.19 26.57 32.19
N ARG A 95 4.05 26.45 30.87
CA ARG A 95 3.52 25.24 30.22
C ARG A 95 4.68 24.57 29.51
N SER A 96 5.28 23.58 30.14
CA SER A 96 6.28 22.72 29.50
C SER A 96 5.59 21.84 28.47
N VAL A 97 6.27 21.62 27.35
CA VAL A 97 5.85 20.68 26.32
C VAL A 97 6.90 19.59 26.26
N GLU A 98 6.47 18.34 26.24
CA GLU A 98 7.33 17.16 26.18
C GLU A 98 7.05 16.44 24.86
N GLY A 99 8.11 15.96 24.20
CA GLY A 99 7.98 15.19 22.96
C GLY A 99 7.87 13.71 23.25
N ASP A 100 6.97 13.04 22.55
CA ASP A 100 6.85 11.59 22.53
C ASP A 100 7.40 11.02 21.21
N TYR A 101 7.63 9.72 21.14
CA TYR A 101 8.08 9.05 19.93
C TYR A 101 7.38 7.70 19.73
N VAL A 102 7.20 7.32 18.46
CA VAL A 102 6.70 6.00 18.09
C VAL A 102 7.82 5.22 17.43
N MET A 103 8.03 4.00 17.91
CA MET A 103 8.94 3.06 17.26
C MET A 103 8.15 2.17 16.29
N ILE A 104 8.56 2.16 15.03
CA ILE A 104 8.00 1.25 14.04
C ILE A 104 8.88 0.01 13.96
N PRO A 105 8.39 -1.18 14.34
CA PRO A 105 9.19 -2.39 14.22
C PRO A 105 9.40 -2.74 12.75
N THR A 106 10.64 -3.08 12.41
CA THR A 106 10.99 -3.66 11.11
C THR A 106 11.07 -5.17 11.24
N TYR A 107 10.71 -5.89 10.19
CA TYR A 107 10.73 -7.35 10.14
C TYR A 107 11.28 -7.84 8.81
N SER A 108 11.88 -9.03 8.83
CA SER A 108 12.44 -9.65 7.64
C SER A 108 11.35 -10.36 6.84
N ILE A 109 11.21 -9.99 5.58
CA ILE A 109 10.42 -10.74 4.60
C ILE A 109 11.39 -11.60 3.79
N THR A 110 11.09 -12.89 3.67
CA THR A 110 11.94 -13.85 2.95
C THR A 110 11.13 -14.66 1.95
N SER A 111 11.71 -14.98 0.80
CA SER A 111 11.12 -15.87 -0.20
C SER A 111 12.22 -16.68 -0.89
N SER A 112 11.87 -17.86 -1.40
CA SER A 112 12.77 -18.73 -2.14
C SER A 112 12.06 -19.42 -3.28
N VAL A 113 12.76 -19.62 -4.39
CA VAL A 113 12.28 -20.38 -5.55
C VAL A 113 13.36 -21.31 -6.07
N ASP A 114 12.98 -22.54 -6.41
CA ASP A 114 13.88 -23.51 -7.02
C ASP A 114 13.33 -24.08 -8.33
N TYR A 115 14.25 -24.53 -9.19
CA TYR A 115 13.93 -25.24 -10.42
C TYR A 115 14.98 -26.31 -10.73
N LEU A 116 14.61 -27.28 -11.57
CA LEU A 116 15.52 -28.37 -11.95
C LEU A 116 16.70 -27.84 -12.79
N LEU A 117 17.92 -28.29 -12.49
CA LEU A 117 19.16 -27.87 -13.16
C LEU A 117 19.14 -28.19 -14.67
N ARG A 118 18.37 -29.20 -15.08
CA ARG A 118 18.12 -29.52 -16.50
C ARG A 118 17.57 -28.30 -17.26
N TYR A 119 16.68 -27.51 -16.66
CA TYR A 119 16.10 -26.35 -17.32
C TYR A 119 17.14 -25.24 -17.57
N ALA A 120 18.13 -25.08 -16.68
CA ALA A 120 19.27 -24.18 -16.93
C ALA A 120 20.17 -24.72 -18.06
N ARG A 121 20.51 -26.02 -18.05
CA ARG A 121 21.36 -26.66 -19.08
C ARG A 121 20.75 -26.56 -20.48
N GLU A 122 19.45 -26.78 -20.58
CA GLU A 122 18.68 -26.68 -21.83
C GLU A 122 18.37 -25.22 -22.23
N ALA A 123 18.79 -24.25 -21.41
CA ALA A 123 18.52 -22.83 -21.58
C ALA A 123 17.01 -22.48 -21.72
N ARG A 124 16.17 -23.15 -20.93
CA ARG A 124 14.71 -22.91 -20.84
C ARG A 124 14.41 -21.62 -20.05
N TRP A 125 14.64 -20.49 -20.71
CA TRP A 125 14.42 -19.14 -20.16
C TRP A 125 12.95 -18.85 -19.84
N ASP A 126 12.01 -19.54 -20.49
CA ASP A 126 10.57 -19.49 -20.23
C ASP A 126 10.23 -19.94 -18.80
N ILE A 127 10.81 -21.05 -18.37
CA ILE A 127 10.58 -21.64 -17.05
C ILE A 127 11.33 -20.85 -15.99
N VAL A 128 12.61 -20.55 -16.23
CA VAL A 128 13.44 -19.79 -15.27
C VAL A 128 12.88 -18.38 -15.10
N GLY A 129 12.51 -17.69 -16.17
CA GLY A 129 11.90 -16.36 -16.10
C GLY A 129 10.58 -16.36 -15.32
N ARG A 130 9.73 -17.38 -15.51
CA ARG A 130 8.48 -17.50 -14.75
C ARG A 130 8.73 -17.80 -13.26
N ALA A 131 9.72 -18.64 -12.93
CA ALA A 131 10.10 -18.91 -11.54
C ALA A 131 10.53 -17.61 -10.83
N MET A 132 11.27 -16.75 -11.51
CA MET A 132 11.67 -15.45 -10.97
C MET A 132 10.49 -14.50 -10.76
N GLN A 133 9.57 -14.44 -11.71
CA GLN A 133 8.36 -13.64 -11.57
C GLN A 133 7.52 -14.08 -10.36
N VAL A 134 7.47 -15.38 -10.07
CA VAL A 134 6.77 -15.92 -8.89
C VAL A 134 7.43 -15.45 -7.60
N MET A 135 8.77 -15.44 -7.53
CA MET A 135 9.50 -14.93 -6.38
C MET A 135 9.25 -13.44 -6.16
N GLU A 136 9.33 -12.63 -7.21
CA GLU A 136 9.03 -11.19 -7.19
C GLU A 136 7.60 -10.94 -6.69
N ALA A 137 6.61 -11.62 -7.29
CA ALA A 137 5.21 -11.49 -6.90
C ALA A 137 4.97 -11.88 -5.43
N GLY A 138 5.73 -12.83 -4.88
CA GLY A 138 5.66 -13.19 -3.47
C GLY A 138 6.07 -12.05 -2.54
N PHE A 139 7.17 -11.35 -2.85
CA PHE A 139 7.57 -10.15 -2.10
C PHE A 139 6.56 -9.02 -2.25
N THR A 140 6.13 -8.74 -3.48
CA THR A 140 5.16 -7.68 -3.75
C THR A 140 3.83 -7.94 -3.04
N LYS A 141 3.31 -9.17 -3.08
CA LYS A 141 2.08 -9.53 -2.37
C LYS A 141 2.24 -9.29 -0.87
N LYS A 142 3.29 -9.83 -0.26
CA LYS A 142 3.50 -9.67 1.18
C LYS A 142 3.60 -8.20 1.59
N MET A 143 4.31 -7.41 0.80
CA MET A 143 4.44 -5.96 1.01
C MET A 143 3.07 -5.26 0.91
N ASN A 144 2.26 -5.57 -0.11
CA ASN A 144 0.92 -5.01 -0.27
C ASN A 144 0.01 -5.35 0.92
N ASP A 145 -0.06 -6.62 1.30
CA ASP A 145 -0.91 -7.10 2.38
C ASP A 145 -0.53 -6.42 3.71
N ASP A 146 0.76 -6.35 4.03
CA ASP A 146 1.21 -5.74 5.28
C ASP A 146 0.94 -4.22 5.32
N GLY A 147 1.12 -3.52 4.19
CA GLY A 147 0.81 -2.09 4.10
C GLY A 147 -0.69 -1.81 4.22
N TRP A 148 -1.53 -2.55 3.50
CA TRP A 148 -2.99 -2.38 3.54
C TRP A 148 -3.59 -2.83 4.87
N HIS A 149 -3.12 -3.93 5.47
CA HIS A 149 -3.52 -4.33 6.81
C HIS A 149 -3.20 -3.25 7.84
N THR A 150 -2.06 -2.57 7.72
CA THR A 150 -1.70 -1.44 8.60
C THR A 150 -2.66 -0.26 8.44
N ILE A 151 -3.06 0.08 7.20
CA ILE A 151 -4.04 1.13 6.92
C ILE A 151 -5.41 0.78 7.51
N LEU A 152 -5.89 -0.45 7.29
CA LEU A 152 -7.18 -0.92 7.79
C LEU A 152 -7.22 -0.99 9.32
N ALA A 153 -6.12 -1.42 9.94
CA ALA A 153 -5.98 -1.41 11.40
C ALA A 153 -6.06 0.01 11.95
N ALA A 154 -5.37 0.98 11.33
CA ALA A 154 -5.46 2.38 11.72
C ALA A 154 -6.88 2.97 11.52
N GLY A 155 -7.56 2.61 10.44
CA GLY A 155 -8.95 3.00 10.20
C GLY A 155 -9.92 2.41 11.24
N THR A 156 -9.71 1.17 11.65
CA THR A 156 -10.51 0.49 12.68
C THR A 156 -10.29 1.10 14.06
N ASP A 157 -9.03 1.38 14.42
CA ASP A 157 -8.67 2.05 15.68
C ASP A 157 -9.24 3.47 15.77
N ARG A 158 -9.32 4.19 14.64
CA ARG A 158 -10.03 5.47 14.58
C ARG A 158 -11.50 5.35 14.99
N ASN A 159 -12.10 4.16 14.83
CA ASN A 159 -13.45 3.82 15.27
C ASN A 159 -14.53 4.80 14.76
N ILE A 160 -14.38 5.22 13.50
CA ILE A 160 -15.36 6.07 12.79
C ILE A 160 -15.66 5.41 11.45
N LEU A 161 -16.89 4.95 11.29
CA LEU A 161 -17.43 4.45 10.02
C LEU A 161 -18.40 5.48 9.45
N VAL A 162 -18.19 5.86 8.18
CA VAL A 162 -19.07 6.78 7.46
C VAL A 162 -19.94 6.00 6.49
N TYR A 163 -21.26 6.19 6.55
CA TYR A 163 -22.20 5.55 5.64
C TYR A 163 -23.26 6.56 5.22
N ASP A 164 -23.97 6.27 4.13
CA ASP A 164 -25.09 7.09 3.66
C ASP A 164 -26.43 6.42 3.99
N ALA A 165 -27.09 6.87 5.06
CA ALA A 165 -28.35 6.28 5.52
C ALA A 165 -29.53 6.43 4.53
N ASP A 166 -29.41 7.32 3.55
CA ASP A 166 -30.45 7.54 2.53
C ASP A 166 -30.20 6.72 1.25
N ALA A 167 -29.05 6.04 1.14
CA ALA A 167 -28.71 5.20 0.00
C ALA A 167 -29.37 3.82 0.12
N THR A 168 -29.70 3.21 -1.04
CA THR A 168 -30.07 1.80 -1.07
C THR A 168 -28.83 0.97 -0.74
N ALA A 169 -29.02 -0.09 0.03
CA ALA A 169 -27.97 -1.06 0.36
C ALA A 169 -27.20 -1.55 -0.86
N GLY A 170 -25.88 -1.52 -0.79
CA GLY A 170 -24.95 -1.97 -1.83
C GLY A 170 -24.78 -0.97 -2.97
N ILE A 171 -25.19 0.29 -2.84
CA ILE A 171 -25.03 1.32 -3.87
C ILE A 171 -24.02 2.37 -3.44
N PHE A 172 -22.93 2.51 -4.20
CA PHE A 172 -21.97 3.59 -4.02
C PHE A 172 -22.58 4.95 -4.41
N SER A 173 -22.89 5.76 -3.40
CA SER A 173 -23.54 7.07 -3.58
C SER A 173 -22.53 8.22 -3.65
N LYS A 174 -22.80 9.23 -4.48
CA LYS A 174 -22.00 10.47 -4.48
C LYS A 174 -22.03 11.17 -3.11
N ARG A 175 -23.13 11.04 -2.38
CA ARG A 175 -23.30 11.65 -1.06
C ARG A 175 -22.37 11.01 -0.04
N LEU A 176 -22.08 9.71 -0.13
CA LEU A 176 -21.07 9.05 0.69
C LEU A 176 -19.71 9.77 0.60
N VAL A 177 -19.24 10.08 -0.61
CA VAL A 177 -17.99 10.82 -0.83
C VAL A 177 -18.01 12.19 -0.11
N SER A 178 -19.14 12.91 -0.21
CA SER A 178 -19.30 14.21 0.45
C SER A 178 -19.36 14.11 1.99
N LEU A 179 -20.00 13.06 2.51
CA LEU A 179 -20.04 12.77 3.93
C LEU A 179 -18.65 12.43 4.46
N MET A 180 -17.91 11.56 3.76
CA MET A 180 -16.52 11.21 4.13
C MET A 180 -15.63 12.46 4.16
N GLN A 181 -15.72 13.35 3.17
CA GLN A 181 -15.01 14.64 3.18
C GLN A 181 -15.35 15.46 4.43
N THR A 182 -16.64 15.55 4.79
CA THR A 182 -17.09 16.37 5.91
C THR A 182 -16.67 15.77 7.26
N VAL A 183 -16.82 14.46 7.42
CA VAL A 183 -16.44 13.73 8.63
C VAL A 183 -14.94 13.80 8.84
N MET A 184 -14.14 13.58 7.79
CA MET A 184 -12.69 13.71 7.87
C MET A 184 -12.28 15.12 8.29
N ARG A 185 -12.82 16.16 7.64
CA ARG A 185 -12.54 17.56 8.00
C ARG A 185 -12.91 17.95 9.43
N ARG A 186 -13.94 17.34 10.01
CA ARG A 186 -14.39 17.63 11.40
C ARG A 186 -13.60 16.85 12.44
N ASN A 187 -13.20 15.63 12.12
CA ASN A 187 -12.53 14.71 13.05
C ASN A 187 -11.00 14.71 12.92
N SER A 188 -10.42 15.60 12.11
CA SER A 188 -8.97 15.77 12.00
C SER A 188 -8.40 16.89 12.90
N GLY A 189 -9.22 17.56 13.71
CA GLY A 189 -8.76 18.60 14.65
C GLY A 189 -8.55 19.99 14.01
N GLY A 190 -8.11 20.95 14.83
CA GLY A 190 -7.90 22.34 14.42
C GLY A 190 -9.18 23.15 14.13
N ASN A 191 -9.00 24.30 13.47
CA ASN A 191 -10.06 25.23 13.11
C ASN A 191 -10.03 25.58 11.60
N SER A 192 -10.91 26.49 11.18
CA SER A 192 -11.05 26.87 9.76
C SER A 192 -9.76 27.41 9.10
N ALA A 193 -8.83 27.94 9.89
CA ALA A 193 -7.57 28.54 9.46
C ALA A 193 -6.32 27.73 9.86
N SER A 194 -6.49 26.54 10.46
CA SER A 194 -5.35 25.68 10.78
C SER A 194 -4.56 25.31 9.51
N VAL A 195 -3.24 25.30 9.63
CA VAL A 195 -2.35 24.74 8.60
C VAL A 195 -2.47 23.21 8.68
N GLY A 196 -2.48 22.51 7.53
CA GLY A 196 -2.51 21.05 7.52
C GLY A 196 -3.85 20.40 7.89
N ARG A 197 -4.98 21.11 7.76
CA ARG A 197 -6.33 20.54 7.99
C ARG A 197 -6.53 19.24 7.23
N GLY A 198 -7.08 18.24 7.91
CA GLY A 198 -7.43 16.96 7.30
C GLY A 198 -8.39 17.15 6.11
N LYS A 199 -8.06 16.52 4.98
CA LYS A 199 -8.84 16.56 3.74
C LYS A 199 -8.82 15.18 3.11
N LEU A 200 -9.97 14.70 2.66
CA LEU A 200 -10.01 13.49 1.85
C LEU A 200 -9.42 13.80 0.46
N THR A 201 -8.28 13.19 0.12
CA THR A 201 -7.61 13.37 -1.18
C THR A 201 -7.83 12.20 -2.11
N ASP A 202 -7.78 10.99 -1.56
CA ASP A 202 -7.84 9.74 -2.31
C ASP A 202 -8.82 8.80 -1.62
N LEU A 203 -9.56 8.05 -2.43
CA LEU A 203 -10.56 7.11 -1.97
C LEU A 203 -10.39 5.82 -2.78
N TYR A 204 -10.21 4.73 -2.05
CA TYR A 204 -9.99 3.39 -2.59
C TYR A 204 -11.29 2.60 -2.48
N VAL A 205 -11.78 2.15 -3.63
CA VAL A 205 -13.05 1.44 -3.77
C VAL A 205 -12.86 0.07 -4.43
N SER A 206 -13.86 -0.79 -4.25
CA SER A 206 -14.05 -1.98 -5.06
C SER A 206 -14.35 -1.63 -6.54
N PRO A 207 -14.07 -2.55 -7.49
CA PRO A 207 -14.51 -2.42 -8.88
C PRO A 207 -16.03 -2.32 -9.04
N GLU A 208 -16.79 -2.93 -8.12
CA GLU A 208 -18.26 -2.88 -8.04
C GLU A 208 -18.75 -1.45 -7.80
N ALA A 209 -18.12 -0.69 -6.90
CA ALA A 209 -18.43 0.73 -6.71
C ALA A 209 -18.25 1.56 -7.99
N LEU A 210 -17.27 1.21 -8.83
CA LEU A 210 -17.07 1.89 -10.10
C LEU A 210 -18.13 1.52 -11.14
N GLU A 211 -18.72 0.33 -11.06
CA GLU A 211 -19.89 -0.04 -11.85
C GLU A 211 -21.09 0.83 -11.48
N ASP A 212 -21.32 1.05 -10.18
CA ASP A 212 -22.37 1.97 -9.70
C ASP A 212 -22.17 3.40 -10.19
N VAL A 213 -20.93 3.91 -10.18
CA VAL A 213 -20.60 5.23 -10.71
C VAL A 213 -20.92 5.33 -12.20
N ARG A 214 -20.72 4.25 -12.97
CA ARG A 214 -21.13 4.20 -14.38
C ARG A 214 -22.65 4.18 -14.53
N ASN A 215 -23.39 3.68 -13.56
CA ASN A 215 -24.84 3.63 -13.61
C ASN A 215 -25.54 4.94 -13.19
N TRP A 216 -24.78 6.00 -12.87
CA TRP A 216 -25.36 7.29 -12.47
C TRP A 216 -26.14 7.99 -13.61
N GLY A 217 -27.39 8.33 -13.30
CA GLY A 217 -28.34 8.97 -14.23
C GLY A 217 -28.14 10.49 -14.40
N LEU A 218 -28.93 11.07 -15.31
CA LEU A 218 -28.98 12.52 -15.60
C LEU A 218 -29.47 13.37 -14.42
N ASP A 219 -30.20 12.75 -13.50
CA ASP A 219 -30.61 13.35 -12.22
C ASP A 219 -29.45 13.44 -11.23
N GLN A 220 -28.41 12.62 -11.42
CA GLN A 220 -27.26 12.54 -10.53
C GLN A 220 -26.03 13.29 -11.04
N VAL A 221 -25.78 13.27 -12.35
CA VAL A 221 -24.60 13.83 -13.02
C VAL A 221 -25.02 14.52 -14.32
N ASP A 222 -24.32 15.60 -14.68
CA ASP A 222 -24.55 16.28 -15.95
C ASP A 222 -24.11 15.46 -17.17
N GLU A 223 -24.59 15.83 -18.35
CA GLU A 223 -24.36 15.04 -19.57
C GLU A 223 -22.88 14.97 -20.00
N VAL A 224 -22.07 16.00 -19.68
CA VAL A 224 -20.65 16.03 -20.07
C VAL A 224 -19.86 15.05 -19.21
N THR A 225 -19.98 15.12 -17.89
CA THR A 225 -19.31 14.17 -16.99
C THR A 225 -19.80 12.74 -17.20
N ARG A 226 -21.09 12.55 -17.50
CA ARG A 226 -21.61 11.22 -17.84
C ARG A 226 -20.99 10.66 -19.12
N ARG A 227 -20.80 11.49 -20.14
CA ARG A 227 -20.10 11.07 -21.36
C ARG A 227 -18.66 10.66 -21.06
N GLU A 228 -17.96 11.42 -20.22
CA GLU A 228 -16.59 11.09 -19.80
C GLU A 228 -16.54 9.74 -19.09
N ILE A 229 -17.45 9.50 -18.13
CA ILE A 229 -17.62 8.22 -17.42
C ILE A 229 -17.81 7.06 -18.41
N TYR A 230 -18.69 7.22 -19.40
CA TYR A 230 -18.99 6.15 -20.37
C TYR A 230 -17.91 5.92 -21.41
N THR A 231 -17.11 6.93 -21.74
CA THR A 231 -16.02 6.81 -22.72
C THR A 231 -14.70 6.38 -22.09
N ALA A 232 -14.61 6.34 -20.76
CA ALA A 232 -13.43 5.85 -20.06
C ALA A 232 -13.23 4.34 -20.33
N ALA A 233 -12.02 3.96 -20.75
CA ALA A 233 -11.68 2.56 -20.93
C ALA A 233 -11.45 1.87 -19.56
N PRO A 234 -11.68 0.55 -19.45
CA PRO A 234 -11.33 -0.21 -18.25
C PRO A 234 -9.82 -0.12 -17.97
N GLY A 235 -9.43 0.28 -16.76
CA GLY A 235 -8.03 0.46 -16.36
C GLY A 235 -7.36 1.76 -16.84
N ASP A 236 -8.11 2.66 -17.48
CA ASP A 236 -7.65 4.03 -17.71
C ASP A 236 -7.96 4.86 -16.46
N ALA A 237 -6.95 5.57 -15.94
CA ALA A 237 -7.01 6.36 -14.69
C ALA A 237 -7.97 7.58 -14.74
N VAL A 238 -8.90 7.58 -15.69
CA VAL A 238 -9.87 8.64 -15.98
C VAL A 238 -11.22 8.36 -15.31
N ILE A 239 -11.35 7.26 -14.54
CA ILE A 239 -12.54 7.03 -13.72
C ILE A 239 -12.52 7.97 -12.51
N THR A 240 -13.03 9.15 -12.82
CA THR A 240 -13.74 10.14 -12.02
C THR A 240 -13.20 10.46 -10.66
N ARG A 241 -12.39 11.51 -10.63
CA ARG A 241 -12.32 12.39 -9.46
C ARG A 241 -13.71 12.91 -9.11
N ILE A 242 -14.21 12.63 -7.90
CA ILE A 242 -15.52 13.07 -7.40
C ILE A 242 -15.31 14.10 -6.29
N PHE A 243 -15.92 15.29 -6.42
CA PHE A 243 -15.74 16.42 -5.48
C PHE A 243 -14.28 16.78 -5.17
N GLY A 244 -13.36 16.55 -6.13
CA GLY A 244 -11.93 16.80 -5.94
C GLY A 244 -11.13 15.65 -5.32
N VAL A 245 -11.77 14.53 -4.99
CA VAL A 245 -11.15 13.30 -4.44
C VAL A 245 -10.84 12.34 -5.59
N ASN A 246 -9.63 11.78 -5.65
CA ASN A 246 -9.28 10.77 -6.65
C ASN A 246 -9.85 9.41 -6.23
N LEU A 247 -10.46 8.70 -7.17
CA LEU A 247 -10.92 7.34 -6.96
C LEU A 247 -9.87 6.37 -7.51
N HIS A 248 -9.54 5.34 -6.72
CA HIS A 248 -8.67 4.24 -7.10
C HIS A 248 -9.42 2.93 -6.89
N ASP A 249 -9.46 2.08 -7.91
CA ASP A 249 -9.98 0.72 -7.80
C ASP A 249 -8.95 -0.23 -7.20
N LEU A 250 -9.41 -1.08 -6.28
CA LEU A 250 -8.66 -2.20 -5.74
C LEU A 250 -9.52 -3.45 -5.81
N ASP A 251 -9.05 -4.46 -6.54
CA ASP A 251 -9.73 -5.75 -6.69
C ASP A 251 -9.80 -6.51 -5.35
N GLU A 252 -8.94 -6.18 -4.39
CA GLU A 252 -8.90 -6.78 -3.06
C GLU A 252 -9.95 -6.19 -2.08
N LEU A 253 -10.61 -5.09 -2.45
CA LEU A 253 -11.75 -4.50 -1.75
C LEU A 253 -13.06 -4.96 -2.40
N GLY A 254 -14.09 -5.18 -1.59
CA GLY A 254 -15.41 -5.65 -2.03
C GLY A 254 -15.94 -6.81 -1.19
N GLU A 255 -17.21 -7.16 -1.38
CA GLU A 255 -17.84 -8.24 -0.62
C GLU A 255 -17.06 -9.55 -0.79
N SER A 256 -16.72 -10.20 0.33
CA SER A 256 -15.94 -11.44 0.39
C SER A 256 -14.51 -11.37 -0.18
N GLN A 257 -13.96 -10.18 -0.45
CA GLN A 257 -12.57 -10.01 -0.88
C GLN A 257 -11.58 -9.96 0.30
N GLU A 258 -10.28 -10.12 0.02
CA GLU A 258 -9.20 -10.32 1.01
C GLU A 258 -9.18 -9.21 2.07
N TYR A 259 -9.22 -7.94 1.67
CA TYR A 259 -9.09 -6.82 2.60
C TYR A 259 -10.35 -6.57 3.42
N GLN A 260 -11.53 -6.80 2.85
CA GLN A 260 -12.77 -6.72 3.61
C GLN A 260 -12.89 -7.88 4.61
N ASN A 261 -12.49 -9.09 4.24
CA ASN A 261 -12.45 -10.23 5.15
C ASN A 261 -11.49 -9.99 6.32
N PHE A 262 -10.32 -9.40 6.06
CA PHE A 262 -9.38 -9.00 7.12
C PHE A 262 -10.01 -7.96 8.07
N PHE A 263 -10.65 -6.93 7.52
CA PHE A 263 -11.34 -5.90 8.30
C PHE A 263 -12.42 -6.49 9.22
N VAL A 264 -13.27 -7.39 8.70
CA VAL A 264 -14.39 -7.95 9.48
C VAL A 264 -13.93 -9.05 10.45
N ASN A 265 -13.14 -10.01 9.97
CA ASN A 265 -12.83 -11.23 10.74
C ASN A 265 -11.67 -11.06 11.71
N ASP A 266 -10.62 -10.33 11.30
CA ASP A 266 -9.38 -10.22 12.08
C ASP A 266 -9.34 -8.94 12.91
N LEU A 267 -9.78 -7.81 12.34
CA LEU A 267 -9.84 -6.52 13.05
C LEU A 267 -11.15 -6.31 13.83
N SER A 268 -12.14 -7.20 13.69
CA SER A 268 -13.48 -7.05 14.28
C SER A 268 -14.20 -5.75 13.87
N GLY A 269 -13.84 -5.19 12.71
CA GLY A 269 -14.55 -4.10 12.09
C GLY A 269 -15.95 -4.54 11.65
N ASN A 270 -16.88 -3.59 11.54
CA ASN A 270 -18.22 -3.85 11.03
C ASN A 270 -18.55 -2.84 9.95
N VAL A 271 -19.08 -3.31 8.82
CA VAL A 271 -19.81 -2.44 7.88
C VAL A 271 -21.18 -2.11 8.49
N GLN A 272 -21.80 -1.02 8.05
CA GLN A 272 -23.12 -0.64 8.54
C GLN A 272 -24.15 -1.70 8.12
N GLY A 273 -25.16 -1.95 8.96
CA GLY A 273 -25.91 -3.21 8.95
C GLY A 273 -26.50 -3.75 7.64
N SER A 274 -26.80 -2.90 6.65
CA SER A 274 -27.27 -3.35 5.32
C SER A 274 -26.25 -3.17 4.20
N ASP A 275 -25.15 -2.48 4.49
CA ASP A 275 -24.09 -2.18 3.54
C ASP A 275 -23.31 -3.46 3.26
N LEU A 276 -22.82 -3.59 2.02
CA LEU A 276 -22.15 -4.79 1.54
C LEU A 276 -20.65 -4.58 1.39
N GLU A 277 -20.20 -3.35 1.16
CA GLU A 277 -18.82 -3.08 0.76
C GLU A 277 -18.15 -2.02 1.63
N LEU A 278 -16.83 -2.17 1.79
CA LEU A 278 -15.97 -1.24 2.50
C LEU A 278 -15.28 -0.28 1.52
N VAL A 279 -15.20 1.00 1.91
CA VAL A 279 -14.42 2.03 1.22
C VAL A 279 -13.37 2.63 2.16
N VAL A 280 -12.15 2.85 1.65
CA VAL A 280 -11.05 3.44 2.42
C VAL A 280 -10.70 4.81 1.86
N GLY A 281 -10.85 5.84 2.68
CA GLY A 281 -10.45 7.21 2.36
C GLY A 281 -9.13 7.57 3.03
N LEU A 282 -8.21 8.16 2.27
CA LEU A 282 -6.91 8.63 2.75
C LEU A 282 -6.73 10.13 2.53
N ASP A 283 -5.97 10.75 3.42
CA ASP A 283 -5.43 12.10 3.25
C ASP A 283 -3.92 12.01 3.02
N GLN A 284 -3.53 12.13 1.75
CA GLN A 284 -2.14 12.12 1.30
C GLN A 284 -1.63 13.55 1.03
N SER A 285 -2.31 14.58 1.53
CA SER A 285 -1.90 15.98 1.28
C SER A 285 -0.60 16.35 1.99
N THR A 286 -0.29 15.67 3.10
CA THR A 286 0.98 15.77 3.82
C THR A 286 1.62 14.38 3.86
N SER A 287 2.86 14.25 3.38
CA SER A 287 3.60 12.98 3.37
C SER A 287 4.20 12.64 4.74
N ASP A 288 3.52 12.98 5.83
CA ASP A 288 4.03 12.86 7.19
C ASP A 288 3.46 11.68 7.98
N SER A 289 2.36 11.09 7.48
CA SER A 289 1.52 10.20 8.29
C SER A 289 1.67 8.72 7.94
N PHE A 290 2.09 8.40 6.71
CA PHE A 290 2.26 7.04 6.22
C PHE A 290 3.73 6.78 5.94
N VAL A 291 4.36 5.94 6.75
CA VAL A 291 5.81 5.73 6.70
C VAL A 291 6.17 4.26 6.56
N MET A 292 7.22 4.00 5.78
CA MET A 292 7.77 2.68 5.51
C MET A 292 9.28 2.71 5.78
N PRO A 293 9.72 2.41 7.02
CA PRO A 293 11.14 2.20 7.29
C PRO A 293 11.67 0.98 6.54
N VAL A 294 12.77 1.17 5.82
CA VAL A 294 13.51 0.10 5.14
C VAL A 294 14.92 0.07 5.70
N LYS A 295 15.26 -1.00 6.44
CA LYS A 295 16.61 -1.22 6.98
C LYS A 295 17.49 -1.96 5.99
N GLU A 296 16.91 -2.91 5.27
CA GLU A 296 17.63 -3.69 4.27
C GLU A 296 16.76 -3.84 3.02
N GLN A 297 17.28 -3.35 1.90
CA GLN A 297 16.63 -3.54 0.59
C GLN A 297 16.67 -5.02 0.20
N LEU A 298 15.78 -5.42 -0.71
CA LEU A 298 15.73 -6.79 -1.22
C LEU A 298 17.09 -7.19 -1.81
N GLN A 299 17.70 -8.20 -1.21
CA GLN A 299 18.90 -8.85 -1.71
C GLN A 299 18.56 -10.29 -2.12
N VAL A 300 19.07 -10.71 -3.28
CA VAL A 300 18.82 -12.06 -3.81
C VAL A 300 20.13 -12.83 -3.90
N PHE A 301 20.11 -14.05 -3.40
CA PHE A 301 21.25 -14.94 -3.30
C PHE A 301 20.97 -16.27 -4.01
N GLU A 302 22.04 -16.89 -4.48
CA GLU A 302 22.05 -18.26 -4.97
C GLU A 302 22.10 -19.26 -3.81
N ASP A 303 21.40 -20.39 -3.92
CA ASP A 303 21.51 -21.49 -2.96
C ASP A 303 22.44 -22.60 -3.49
N PRO A 304 23.71 -22.65 -3.04
CA PRO A 304 24.65 -23.68 -3.48
C PRO A 304 24.33 -25.08 -2.94
N THR A 305 23.49 -25.21 -1.92
CA THR A 305 23.18 -26.50 -1.28
C THR A 305 22.25 -27.36 -2.13
N LEU A 306 21.42 -26.73 -2.97
CA LEU A 306 20.46 -27.38 -3.86
C LEU A 306 21.12 -28.12 -5.04
N HIS A 307 22.40 -27.86 -5.31
CA HIS A 307 23.13 -28.54 -6.38
C HIS A 307 23.14 -30.07 -6.23
N ARG A 308 23.24 -30.57 -4.98
CA ARG A 308 23.20 -32.01 -4.68
C ARG A 308 21.85 -32.65 -5.02
N GLN A 309 20.79 -31.85 -5.06
CA GLN A 309 19.43 -32.28 -5.39
C GLN A 309 19.12 -32.13 -6.90
N GLN A 310 20.14 -31.83 -7.72
CA GLN A 310 20.00 -31.52 -9.15
C GLN A 310 19.06 -30.33 -9.41
N ARG A 311 19.07 -29.37 -8.49
CA ARG A 311 18.28 -28.13 -8.55
C ARG A 311 19.19 -26.91 -8.51
N ALA A 312 18.70 -25.83 -9.09
CA ALA A 312 19.23 -24.49 -8.88
C ALA A 312 18.11 -23.67 -8.23
N GLY A 313 18.44 -22.90 -7.21
CA GLY A 313 17.46 -22.08 -6.51
C GLY A 313 18.05 -20.77 -6.05
N TYR A 314 17.14 -19.84 -5.82
CA TYR A 314 17.43 -18.50 -5.35
C TYR A 314 16.58 -18.24 -4.12
N TYR A 315 17.14 -17.51 -3.18
CA TYR A 315 16.43 -17.01 -2.02
C TYR A 315 16.78 -15.55 -1.82
N GLY A 316 15.89 -14.81 -1.20
CA GLY A 316 16.13 -13.41 -0.91
C GLY A 316 15.46 -13.01 0.38
N PHE A 317 15.91 -11.89 0.90
CA PHE A 317 15.33 -11.26 2.07
C PHE A 317 15.39 -9.74 1.95
N ALA A 318 14.46 -9.09 2.61
CA ALA A 318 14.40 -7.65 2.81
C ALA A 318 13.95 -7.38 4.24
N GLU A 319 14.37 -6.28 4.85
CA GLU A 319 13.90 -5.85 6.16
C GLU A 319 13.19 -4.51 6.05
N LEU A 320 11.87 -4.53 6.27
CA LEU A 320 11.01 -3.37 6.15
C LEU A 320 9.94 -3.35 7.25
N GLY A 321 9.28 -2.22 7.43
CA GLY A 321 8.14 -2.05 8.32
C GLY A 321 7.12 -1.08 7.73
N PHE A 322 5.92 -1.06 8.30
CA PHE A 322 4.86 -0.13 7.95
C PHE A 322 4.32 0.51 9.22
N GLY A 323 4.02 1.81 9.14
CA GLY A 323 3.36 2.52 10.22
C GLY A 323 2.49 3.66 9.71
N VAL A 324 1.38 3.85 10.41
CA VAL A 324 0.51 5.01 10.29
C VAL A 324 0.70 5.84 11.55
N LEU A 325 1.36 6.98 11.43
CA LEU A 325 1.68 7.87 12.56
C LEU A 325 0.47 8.69 13.02
N ASP A 326 -0.47 8.97 12.10
CA ASP A 326 -1.71 9.69 12.41
C ASP A 326 -2.92 8.98 11.80
N ASN A 327 -3.67 8.26 12.63
CA ASN A 327 -4.88 7.57 12.21
C ASN A 327 -6.00 8.53 11.74
N ARG A 328 -5.93 9.83 12.06
CA ARG A 328 -6.90 10.84 11.59
C ARG A 328 -6.79 11.10 10.08
N ARG A 329 -5.74 10.60 9.42
CA ARG A 329 -5.57 10.62 7.96
C ARG A 329 -6.20 9.43 7.25
N VAL A 330 -6.77 8.46 7.98
CA VAL A 330 -7.50 7.32 7.43
C VAL A 330 -8.96 7.41 7.83
N ILE A 331 -9.90 7.34 6.90
CA ILE A 331 -11.34 7.31 7.19
C ILE A 331 -11.95 6.09 6.50
N LEU A 332 -12.76 5.32 7.22
CA LEU A 332 -13.47 4.18 6.66
C LEU A 332 -14.92 4.57 6.37
N GLY A 333 -15.47 4.02 5.30
CA GLY A 333 -16.89 4.07 5.05
C GLY A 333 -17.44 2.76 4.54
N SER A 334 -18.76 2.65 4.48
CA SER A 334 -19.47 1.50 3.92
C SER A 334 -20.61 1.95 3.01
N PHE A 335 -21.02 1.06 2.10
CA PHE A 335 -22.16 1.25 1.20
C PHE A 335 -22.84 -0.05 0.81
#